data_AF-A0A935WE06-F1
#
_entry.id   AF-A0A935WE06-F1
#
_cell.length_a   1.000
_cell.length_b   1.000
_cell.length_c   1.000
_cell.angle_alpha   90.00
_cell.angle_beta   90.00
_cell.angle_gamma   90.00
#
_symmetry.space_group_name_H-M   'P 1'
#
loop_
_entity.id
_entity.type
_entity.pdbx_description
1 polymer ?
#
loop_
_entity_poly.entity_id
_entity_poly.type
_entity_poly.pdbx_seq_one_letter_code
_entity_poly.pdbx_strand_id
1 'polypeptide(L)'
;MLPMTLLAAGLLACSDSTGGGGNTRPPSQLTFIRLAPTAPALCADSVGFWAVKGVGVEAALEFPEAGSTCAGETEDFLRLKLDAASLATLPNGTPIATGDSVFISIVWVGNDTIMFHLAPTGLTFDPAHPAELKIEYEEAGDDLDEDGDIDAEDAHVESEMSIWRQPTLSDDFVKLGTVKSEDIDEIEADLNGFSRYAIAY
;
A
#
# COMPACT_ATOMS: atom_id res chain seq x y z
N MET A 1 -35.92 14.25 48.04
CA MET A 1 -35.12 13.00 48.12
C MET A 1 -35.55 12.17 46.92
N LEU A 2 -34.82 11.93 45.84
CA LEU A 2 -33.41 12.02 45.41
C LEU A 2 -33.44 12.45 43.92
N PRO A 3 -32.48 13.21 43.36
CA PRO A 3 -32.45 13.49 41.92
C PRO A 3 -31.79 12.32 41.16
N MET A 4 -32.38 11.91 40.04
CA MET A 4 -31.84 10.89 39.14
C MET A 4 -31.04 11.58 38.03
N THR A 5 -29.73 11.50 38.15
CA THR A 5 -28.74 12.09 37.25
C THR A 5 -28.80 11.38 35.89
N LEU A 6 -29.15 12.11 34.83
CA LEU A 6 -29.02 11.63 33.46
C LEU A 6 -27.55 11.79 33.04
N LEU A 7 -26.85 10.68 32.86
CA LEU A 7 -25.48 10.65 32.35
C LEU A 7 -25.53 10.80 30.82
N ALA A 8 -24.96 11.88 30.29
CA ALA A 8 -24.77 12.08 28.86
C ALA A 8 -23.61 11.20 28.38
N ALA A 9 -23.89 10.22 27.52
CA ALA A 9 -22.85 9.48 26.79
C ALA A 9 -22.61 10.18 25.45
N GLY A 10 -21.61 11.07 25.41
CA GLY A 10 -21.07 11.60 24.17
C GLY A 10 -20.19 10.54 23.52
N LEU A 11 -20.68 9.92 22.44
CA LEU A 11 -19.85 9.15 21.52
C LEU A 11 -19.08 10.15 20.66
N LEU A 12 -17.89 10.55 21.12
CA LEU A 12 -16.85 11.08 20.24
C LEU A 12 -16.29 9.89 19.46
N ALA A 13 -16.83 9.66 18.26
CA ALA A 13 -16.13 8.89 17.24
C ALA A 13 -15.00 9.79 16.73
N CYS A 14 -13.82 9.67 17.36
CA CYS A 14 -12.60 10.23 16.78
C CYS A 14 -12.25 9.38 15.56
N SER A 15 -12.53 9.92 14.38
CA SER A 15 -11.82 9.56 13.16
C SER A 15 -10.35 9.92 13.41
N ASP A 16 -9.50 8.90 13.56
CA ASP A 16 -8.05 9.10 13.60
C ASP A 16 -7.60 9.47 12.18
N SER A 17 -7.66 10.77 11.92
CA SER A 17 -6.96 11.40 10.81
C SER A 17 -5.46 11.20 11.00
N THR A 18 -4.79 10.69 9.97
CA THR A 18 -3.34 10.51 9.85
C THR A 18 -2.54 11.65 10.50
N GLY A 19 -1.97 11.42 11.69
CA GLY A 19 -1.33 12.49 12.48
C GLY A 19 -0.47 12.04 13.67
N GLY A 20 0.60 11.29 13.42
CA GLY A 20 1.92 11.44 14.07
C GLY A 20 2.13 11.08 15.55
N GLY A 21 2.98 10.08 15.81
CA GLY A 21 3.73 9.97 17.09
C GLY A 21 4.15 8.56 17.49
N GLY A 22 4.99 7.87 16.70
CA GLY A 22 5.57 6.57 17.10
C GLY A 22 6.04 5.65 15.96
N ASN A 23 5.61 5.94 14.73
CA ASN A 23 5.64 4.97 13.62
C ASN A 23 6.62 5.35 12.50
N THR A 24 7.81 5.83 12.84
CA THR A 24 8.88 6.09 11.87
C THR A 24 10.09 5.23 12.21
N ARG A 25 10.64 4.54 11.23
CA ARG A 25 11.81 3.67 11.40
C ARG A 25 12.82 3.88 10.26
N PRO A 26 14.13 3.96 10.55
CA PRO A 26 15.13 3.92 9.51
C PRO A 26 15.09 2.55 8.81
N PRO A 27 15.53 2.45 7.54
CA PRO A 27 15.51 1.18 6.80
C PRO A 27 16.24 0.03 7.51
N SER A 28 17.25 0.32 8.34
CA SER A 28 18.01 -0.69 9.08
C SER A 28 17.27 -1.26 10.31
N GLN A 29 16.06 -0.80 10.59
CA GLN A 29 15.19 -1.29 11.68
C GLN A 29 13.89 -1.93 11.13
N LEU A 30 13.87 -2.25 9.85
CA LEU A 30 12.76 -2.93 9.18
C LEU A 30 13.28 -4.17 8.50
N THR A 31 12.52 -5.26 8.62
CA THR A 31 12.67 -6.43 7.75
C THR A 31 11.60 -6.34 6.68
N PHE A 32 12.00 -6.44 5.40
CA PHE A 32 11.10 -6.31 4.27
C PHE A 32 10.64 -7.69 3.80
N ILE A 33 9.33 -7.87 3.65
CA ILE A 33 8.78 -9.13 3.14
C ILE A 33 9.24 -9.35 1.71
N ARG A 34 9.57 -10.61 1.38
CA ARG A 34 10.10 -11.02 0.09
C ARG A 34 9.19 -12.01 -0.61
N LEU A 35 9.20 -11.95 -1.92
CA LEU A 35 8.71 -13.01 -2.78
C LEU A 35 9.53 -14.27 -2.57
N ALA A 36 8.88 -15.42 -2.61
CA ALA A 36 9.53 -16.72 -2.55
C ALA A 36 10.49 -16.89 -3.75
N PRO A 37 11.61 -17.62 -3.60
CA PRO A 37 12.46 -17.99 -4.74
C PRO A 37 11.73 -18.78 -5.84
N THR A 38 10.58 -19.36 -5.50
CA THR A 38 9.70 -20.12 -6.39
C THR A 38 8.55 -19.32 -6.98
N ALA A 39 8.36 -18.05 -6.58
CA ALA A 39 7.32 -17.19 -7.12
C ALA A 39 7.43 -17.11 -8.66
N PRO A 40 6.30 -17.05 -9.38
CA PRO A 40 6.30 -16.86 -10.81
C PRO A 40 6.94 -15.52 -11.18
N ALA A 41 7.43 -15.41 -12.41
CA ALA A 41 7.91 -14.12 -12.89
C ALA A 41 6.72 -13.17 -13.10
N LEU A 42 6.82 -11.94 -12.60
CA LEU A 42 5.85 -10.88 -12.88
C LEU A 42 5.65 -10.70 -14.39
N CYS A 43 4.41 -10.43 -14.78
CA CYS A 43 4.07 -10.17 -16.17
C CYS A 43 4.66 -8.87 -16.70
N ALA A 44 4.90 -7.91 -15.80
CA ALA A 44 5.73 -6.74 -16.03
C ALA A 44 6.34 -6.26 -14.70
N ASP A 45 7.53 -5.66 -14.75
CA ASP A 45 8.13 -4.98 -13.60
C ASP A 45 7.57 -3.57 -13.37
N SER A 46 6.77 -3.08 -14.32
CA SER A 46 6.22 -1.74 -14.31
C SER A 46 4.95 -1.63 -15.15
N VAL A 47 4.06 -0.75 -14.71
CA VAL A 47 2.85 -0.35 -15.46
C VAL A 47 2.72 1.16 -15.40
N GLY A 48 2.18 1.76 -16.47
CA GLY A 48 1.93 3.19 -16.53
C GLY A 48 0.61 3.53 -17.21
N PHE A 49 -0.09 4.54 -16.70
CA PHE A 49 -1.42 4.92 -17.16
C PHE A 49 -1.66 6.41 -16.95
N TRP A 50 -2.62 6.96 -17.70
CA TRP A 50 -3.06 8.34 -17.51
C TRP A 50 -4.25 8.38 -16.55
N ALA A 51 -4.10 9.05 -15.42
CA ALA A 51 -5.20 9.37 -14.52
C ALA A 51 -5.76 10.75 -14.88
N VAL A 52 -7.08 10.85 -15.05
CA VAL A 52 -7.77 12.10 -15.38
C VAL A 52 -8.64 12.51 -14.21
N LYS A 53 -8.50 13.75 -13.73
CA LYS A 53 -9.35 14.20 -12.61
C LYS A 53 -10.81 14.26 -13.03
N GLY A 54 -11.67 13.60 -12.27
CA GLY A 54 -13.08 13.38 -12.58
C GLY A 54 -13.39 11.99 -13.17
N VAL A 55 -12.39 11.13 -13.36
CA VAL A 55 -12.55 9.77 -13.90
C VAL A 55 -11.84 8.78 -12.98
N GLY A 56 -12.54 7.71 -12.59
CA GLY A 56 -11.93 6.60 -11.85
C GLY A 56 -11.06 5.73 -12.76
N VAL A 57 -9.95 5.25 -12.24
CA VAL A 57 -9.00 4.40 -12.97
C VAL A 57 -8.25 3.49 -12.00
N GLU A 58 -7.87 2.32 -12.48
CA GLU A 58 -7.02 1.39 -11.75
C GLU A 58 -5.92 0.83 -12.66
N ALA A 59 -4.84 0.37 -12.06
CA ALA A 59 -3.79 -0.37 -12.73
C ALA A 59 -3.15 -1.36 -11.76
N ALA A 60 -2.68 -2.48 -12.29
CA ALA A 60 -2.03 -3.51 -11.51
C ALA A 60 -0.68 -3.93 -12.10
N LEU A 61 0.22 -4.37 -11.22
CA LEU A 61 1.23 -5.37 -11.56
C LEU A 61 0.64 -6.73 -11.26
N GLU A 62 0.94 -7.72 -12.09
CA GLU A 62 0.25 -9.01 -12.08
C GLU A 62 1.24 -10.18 -12.16
N PHE A 63 0.89 -11.28 -11.47
CA PHE A 63 1.48 -12.59 -11.71
C PHE A 63 0.58 -13.40 -12.67
N PRO A 64 1.14 -14.36 -13.42
CA PRO A 64 0.32 -15.33 -14.12
C PRO A 64 -0.28 -16.31 -13.10
N GLU A 65 -1.59 -16.58 -13.19
CA GLU A 65 -2.23 -17.58 -12.34
C GLU A 65 -1.54 -18.95 -12.45
N ALA A 66 -1.67 -19.78 -11.41
CA ALA A 66 -1.06 -21.11 -11.35
C ALA A 66 -1.35 -21.97 -12.61
N GLY A 67 -0.29 -22.28 -13.36
CA GLY A 67 -0.38 -23.07 -14.59
C GLY A 67 -0.72 -22.26 -15.86
N SER A 68 -0.85 -20.94 -15.73
CA SER A 68 -1.03 -19.99 -16.83
C SER A 68 0.31 -19.40 -17.31
N THR A 69 0.22 -18.43 -18.21
CA THR A 69 1.30 -17.54 -18.62
C THR A 69 0.77 -16.11 -18.62
N CYS A 70 1.63 -15.11 -18.71
CA CYS A 70 1.20 -13.71 -18.80
C CYS A 70 0.41 -13.33 -20.06
N ALA A 71 0.17 -14.27 -20.97
CA ALA A 71 -0.76 -14.11 -22.09
C ALA A 71 -2.15 -14.75 -21.81
N GLY A 72 -2.32 -15.40 -20.65
CA GLY A 72 -3.52 -16.10 -20.20
C GLY A 72 -4.17 -15.39 -19.02
N GLU A 73 -4.60 -16.19 -18.03
CA GLU A 73 -5.16 -15.71 -16.76
C GLU A 73 -4.04 -15.18 -15.85
N THR A 74 -4.34 -14.10 -15.13
CA THR A 74 -3.43 -13.35 -14.25
C THR A 74 -4.13 -12.96 -12.95
N GLU A 75 -3.35 -12.77 -11.88
CA GLU A 75 -3.80 -12.31 -10.57
C GLU A 75 -3.06 -11.03 -10.15
N ASP A 76 -3.74 -10.20 -9.34
CA ASP A 76 -3.27 -8.86 -8.96
C ASP A 76 -2.16 -8.97 -7.91
N PHE A 77 -0.91 -8.72 -8.27
CA PHE A 77 0.15 -8.58 -7.26
C PHE A 77 0.01 -7.26 -6.50
N LEU A 78 -0.07 -6.16 -7.24
CA LEU A 78 -0.17 -4.81 -6.69
C LEU A 78 -1.16 -4.03 -7.51
N ARG A 79 -2.32 -3.70 -6.92
CA ARG A 79 -3.33 -2.86 -7.55
C ARG A 79 -3.40 -1.49 -6.91
N LEU A 80 -3.39 -0.46 -7.75
CA LEU A 80 -3.64 0.91 -7.36
C LEU A 80 -4.94 1.40 -7.99
N LYS A 81 -5.88 1.85 -7.17
CA LYS A 81 -7.16 2.41 -7.61
C LYS A 81 -7.28 3.88 -7.20
N LEU A 82 -7.67 4.70 -8.16
CA LEU A 82 -7.98 6.11 -7.98
C LEU A 82 -9.45 6.32 -8.32
N ASP A 83 -10.19 6.92 -7.40
CA ASP A 83 -11.54 7.38 -7.66
C ASP A 83 -11.52 8.71 -8.44
N ALA A 84 -12.68 9.08 -8.99
CA ALA A 84 -12.85 10.31 -9.76
C ALA A 84 -12.40 11.58 -9.02
N ALA A 85 -12.46 11.57 -7.69
CA ALA A 85 -12.10 12.70 -6.84
C ALA A 85 -10.66 12.62 -6.28
N SER A 86 -9.92 11.53 -6.52
CA SER A 86 -8.68 11.29 -5.77
C SER A 86 -7.57 12.29 -6.04
N LEU A 87 -7.31 12.67 -7.30
CA LEU A 87 -6.19 13.57 -7.63
C LEU A 87 -6.32 14.94 -6.95
N ALA A 88 -5.32 15.43 -6.22
CA ALA A 88 -5.35 16.75 -5.57
C ALA A 88 -4.34 17.75 -6.18
N THR A 89 -3.05 17.55 -5.96
CA THR A 89 -2.01 18.47 -6.43
C THR A 89 -0.83 17.74 -7.07
N LEU A 90 -0.22 18.40 -8.07
CA LEU A 90 1.05 18.00 -8.67
C LEU A 90 2.20 18.10 -7.65
N PRO A 91 3.37 17.48 -7.92
CA PRO A 91 4.54 17.55 -7.03
C PRO A 91 5.02 18.96 -6.65
N ASN A 92 4.74 19.96 -7.48
CA ASN A 92 5.07 21.36 -7.21
C ASN A 92 3.99 22.12 -6.41
N GLY A 93 2.95 21.42 -5.94
CA GLY A 93 1.82 21.97 -5.19
C GLY A 93 0.71 22.59 -6.05
N THR A 94 0.82 22.56 -7.39
CA THR A 94 -0.22 23.08 -8.28
C THR A 94 -1.47 22.19 -8.20
N PRO A 95 -2.66 22.74 -7.93
CA PRO A 95 -3.90 21.98 -7.97
C PRO A 95 -4.18 21.41 -9.36
N ILE A 96 -4.67 20.18 -9.40
CA ILE A 96 -5.10 19.51 -10.64
C ILE A 96 -6.57 19.90 -10.89
N ALA A 97 -6.88 20.44 -12.06
CA ALA A 97 -8.25 20.80 -12.41
C ALA A 97 -9.01 19.60 -12.98
N THR A 98 -10.34 19.61 -12.91
CA THR A 98 -11.18 18.59 -13.54
C THR A 98 -10.90 18.51 -15.04
N GLY A 99 -10.66 17.30 -15.56
CA GLY A 99 -10.28 17.05 -16.95
C GLY A 99 -8.78 17.08 -17.22
N ASP A 100 -7.96 17.58 -16.28
CA ASP A 100 -6.50 17.48 -16.39
C ASP A 100 -6.06 16.03 -16.19
N SER A 101 -4.94 15.68 -16.83
CA SER A 101 -4.37 14.34 -16.78
C SER A 101 -2.96 14.33 -16.20
N VAL A 102 -2.64 13.28 -15.46
CA VAL A 102 -1.30 13.00 -14.92
C VAL A 102 -0.91 11.60 -15.35
N PHE A 103 0.29 11.45 -15.91
CA PHE A 103 0.84 10.12 -16.16
C PHE A 103 1.38 9.55 -14.85
N ILE A 104 0.91 8.37 -14.50
CA ILE A 104 1.26 7.65 -13.28
C ILE A 104 1.97 6.37 -13.68
N SER A 105 2.99 5.98 -12.92
CA SER A 105 3.62 4.67 -13.07
C SER A 105 3.85 3.99 -11.73
N ILE A 106 3.66 2.67 -11.73
CA ILE A 106 4.01 1.75 -10.66
C ILE A 106 5.24 0.99 -11.14
N VAL A 107 6.31 0.95 -10.36
CA VAL A 107 7.53 0.22 -10.69
C VAL A 107 7.94 -0.62 -9.50
N TRP A 108 8.10 -1.92 -9.70
CA TRP A 108 8.71 -2.79 -8.71
C TRP A 108 10.23 -2.52 -8.65
N VAL A 109 10.73 -2.18 -7.46
CA VAL A 109 12.13 -1.77 -7.24
C VAL A 109 12.81 -2.62 -6.18
N GLY A 110 12.15 -3.70 -5.74
CA GLY A 110 12.56 -4.51 -4.62
C GLY A 110 13.43 -5.72 -4.96
N ASN A 111 13.53 -6.07 -6.26
CA ASN A 111 14.18 -7.27 -6.80
C ASN A 111 13.58 -8.60 -6.30
N ASP A 112 13.55 -8.83 -5.00
CA ASP A 112 12.88 -9.92 -4.32
C ASP A 112 11.99 -9.40 -3.18
N THR A 113 12.26 -8.21 -2.65
CA THR A 113 11.37 -7.55 -1.67
C THR A 113 10.08 -7.02 -2.31
N ILE A 114 8.97 -7.07 -1.58
CA ILE A 114 7.71 -6.44 -1.97
C ILE A 114 7.84 -4.93 -1.73
N MET A 115 8.52 -4.27 -2.67
CA MET A 115 8.87 -2.85 -2.60
C MET A 115 8.77 -2.19 -3.96
N PHE A 116 8.02 -1.10 -4.03
CA PHE A 116 7.67 -0.43 -5.28
C PHE A 116 7.71 1.08 -5.16
N HIS A 117 7.76 1.73 -6.32
CA HIS A 117 7.80 3.16 -6.47
C HIS A 117 6.60 3.64 -7.29
N LEU A 118 5.89 4.64 -6.77
CA LEU A 118 4.84 5.35 -7.47
C LEU A 118 5.39 6.70 -7.96
N ALA A 119 5.28 6.95 -9.26
CA ALA A 119 5.68 8.21 -9.88
C ALA A 119 4.46 8.94 -10.47
N PRO A 120 4.46 10.29 -10.47
CA PRO A 120 5.53 11.15 -9.97
C PRO A 120 5.51 11.30 -8.44
N THR A 121 6.67 11.17 -7.79
CA THR A 121 6.80 11.42 -6.35
C THR A 121 6.33 12.83 -5.99
N GLY A 122 5.56 12.94 -4.91
CA GLY A 122 4.99 14.21 -4.46
C GLY A 122 3.63 14.55 -5.09
N LEU A 123 3.12 13.74 -6.04
CA LEU A 123 1.69 13.78 -6.37
C LEU A 123 0.89 13.51 -5.10
N THR A 124 -0.13 14.31 -4.83
CA THR A 124 -0.98 14.14 -3.65
C THR A 124 -2.41 13.79 -4.03
N PHE A 125 -3.08 13.10 -3.10
CA PHE A 125 -4.49 12.77 -3.20
C PHE A 125 -5.33 13.61 -2.22
N ASP A 126 -6.61 13.73 -2.52
CA ASP A 126 -7.58 14.33 -1.62
C ASP A 126 -7.74 13.39 -0.41
N PRO A 127 -7.48 13.84 0.83
CA PRO A 127 -7.61 12.99 2.01
C PRO A 127 -9.02 12.45 2.26
N ALA A 128 -10.06 13.04 1.65
CA ALA A 128 -11.42 12.52 1.69
C ALA A 128 -11.68 11.43 0.62
N HIS A 129 -10.79 11.32 -0.36
CA HIS A 129 -10.83 10.36 -1.47
C HIS A 129 -9.41 9.87 -1.77
N PRO A 130 -8.74 9.17 -0.83
CA PRO A 130 -7.39 8.69 -1.03
C PRO A 130 -7.31 7.75 -2.25
N ALA A 131 -6.10 7.50 -2.74
CA ALA A 131 -5.92 6.35 -3.62
C ALA A 131 -5.87 5.07 -2.78
N GLU A 132 -6.50 4.01 -3.26
CA GLU A 132 -6.53 2.72 -2.58
C GLU A 132 -5.39 1.86 -3.14
N LEU A 133 -4.54 1.36 -2.25
CA LEU A 133 -3.50 0.38 -2.58
C LEU A 133 -3.90 -0.97 -2.01
N LYS A 134 -3.84 -1.99 -2.86
CA LYS A 134 -3.98 -3.39 -2.51
C LYS A 134 -2.71 -4.13 -2.93
N ILE A 135 -2.21 -5.00 -2.06
CA ILE A 135 -1.10 -5.90 -2.35
C ILE A 135 -1.52 -7.32 -1.95
N GLU A 136 -1.41 -8.25 -2.89
CA GLU A 136 -1.52 -9.69 -2.61
C GLU A 136 -0.10 -10.21 -2.36
N TYR A 137 0.10 -10.90 -1.24
CA TYR A 137 1.40 -11.40 -0.77
C TYR A 137 1.46 -12.92 -0.73
N GLU A 138 0.53 -13.64 -1.37
CA GLU A 138 0.54 -15.11 -1.46
C GLU A 138 1.81 -15.68 -2.08
N GLU A 139 2.46 -14.90 -2.96
CA GLU A 139 3.74 -15.25 -3.58
C GLU A 139 4.96 -14.92 -2.68
N ALA A 140 4.73 -14.50 -1.44
CA ALA A 140 5.77 -14.44 -0.41
C ALA A 140 6.21 -15.85 0.01
N GLY A 141 7.40 -15.97 0.61
CA GLY A 141 7.80 -17.23 1.24
C GLY A 141 7.02 -17.47 2.54
N ASP A 142 6.70 -18.74 2.83
CA ASP A 142 6.08 -19.12 4.11
C ASP A 142 7.01 -18.85 5.33
N ASP A 143 8.33 -18.83 5.10
CA ASP A 143 9.39 -18.41 6.04
C ASP A 143 9.54 -16.87 5.94
N LEU A 144 8.64 -16.16 6.61
CA LEU A 144 8.52 -14.69 6.59
C LEU A 144 9.58 -13.99 7.44
N ASP A 145 10.13 -14.69 8.44
CA ASP A 145 11.18 -14.14 9.30
C ASP A 145 12.62 -14.45 8.83
N GLU A 146 12.75 -15.30 7.81
CA GLU A 146 13.99 -15.72 7.13
C GLU A 146 14.97 -16.46 8.06
N ASP A 147 14.48 -17.12 9.11
CA ASP A 147 15.33 -17.88 10.04
C ASP A 147 15.62 -19.33 9.57
N GLY A 148 14.88 -19.79 8.56
CA GLY A 148 15.10 -21.04 7.85
C GLY A 148 14.17 -22.20 8.21
N ASP A 149 13.16 -21.98 9.05
CA ASP A 149 12.03 -22.89 9.19
C ASP A 149 10.66 -22.19 9.02
N ILE A 150 9.57 -22.93 9.21
CA ILE A 150 8.20 -22.39 9.07
C ILE A 150 7.49 -22.76 10.36
N ASP A 151 7.24 -21.77 11.21
CA ASP A 151 6.71 -21.99 12.55
C ASP A 151 5.73 -20.88 13.02
N ALA A 152 5.61 -20.69 14.33
CA ALA A 152 4.66 -19.72 14.89
C ALA A 152 5.19 -18.28 14.83
N GLU A 153 6.48 -18.10 14.63
CA GLU A 153 7.16 -16.83 14.53
C GLU A 153 6.84 -16.18 13.17
N ASP A 154 6.71 -16.96 12.09
CA ASP A 154 6.19 -16.49 10.79
C ASP A 154 4.76 -15.96 10.89
N ALA A 155 3.88 -16.72 11.55
CA ALA A 155 2.50 -16.27 11.80
C ALA A 155 2.47 -14.99 12.65
N HIS A 156 3.45 -14.82 13.55
CA HIS A 156 3.60 -13.57 14.29
C HIS A 156 4.05 -12.42 13.39
N VAL A 157 5.03 -12.65 12.51
CA VAL A 157 5.45 -11.67 11.49
C VAL A 157 4.29 -11.26 10.61
N GLU A 158 3.52 -12.23 10.11
CA GLU A 158 2.33 -11.97 9.31
C GLU A 158 1.36 -11.06 10.07
N SER A 159 1.13 -11.33 11.36
CA SER A 159 0.25 -10.49 12.19
C SER A 159 0.77 -9.06 12.39
N GLU A 160 2.10 -8.84 12.41
CA GLU A 160 2.73 -7.55 12.71
C GLU A 160 3.03 -6.69 11.47
N MET A 161 3.23 -7.32 10.31
CA MET A 161 3.64 -6.63 9.08
C MET A 161 2.63 -5.59 8.64
N SER A 162 3.12 -4.57 7.95
CA SER A 162 2.30 -3.48 7.44
C SER A 162 2.92 -2.86 6.19
N ILE A 163 2.15 -2.00 5.53
CA ILE A 163 2.67 -1.15 4.47
C ILE A 163 3.38 0.05 5.09
N TRP A 164 4.62 0.27 4.67
CA TRP A 164 5.46 1.39 5.07
C TRP A 164 5.75 2.30 3.89
N ARG A 165 5.70 3.60 4.11
CA ARG A 165 5.99 4.64 3.11
C ARG A 165 7.36 5.26 3.35
N GLN A 166 8.17 5.36 2.30
CA GLN A 166 9.39 6.16 2.30
C GLN A 166 9.19 7.39 1.40
N PRO A 167 9.04 8.60 1.95
CA PRO A 167 8.77 9.80 1.14
C PRO A 167 9.86 10.10 0.10
N THR A 168 11.12 10.00 0.50
CA THR A 168 12.31 10.05 -0.37
C THR A 168 13.30 8.97 0.03
N LEU A 169 14.28 8.65 -0.83
CA LEU A 169 15.28 7.62 -0.53
C LEU A 169 16.19 7.95 0.68
N SER A 170 16.25 9.21 1.10
CA SER A 170 17.00 9.65 2.27
C SER A 170 16.17 9.71 3.55
N ASP A 171 14.86 9.56 3.46
CA ASP A 171 13.98 9.62 4.62
C ASP A 171 13.83 8.25 5.27
N ASP A 172 13.47 8.26 6.54
CA ASP A 172 12.99 7.09 7.25
C ASP A 172 11.62 6.64 6.70
N PHE A 173 11.30 5.37 6.91
CA PHE A 173 9.98 4.82 6.59
C PHE A 173 8.95 5.21 7.64
N VAL A 174 7.72 5.46 7.20
CA VAL A 174 6.57 5.77 8.04
C VAL A 174 5.52 4.67 7.89
N LYS A 175 5.12 4.02 8.99
CA LYS A 175 4.08 2.97 8.99
C LYS A 175 2.74 3.61 8.60
N LEU A 176 2.02 2.98 7.67
CA LEU A 176 0.67 3.38 7.31
C LEU A 176 -0.36 2.64 8.17
N GLY A 177 -1.57 3.19 8.24
CA GLY A 177 -2.74 2.41 8.66
C GLY A 177 -3.02 1.37 7.59
N THR A 178 -3.00 0.09 7.96
CA THR A 178 -3.23 -1.02 7.03
C THR A 178 -4.35 -1.92 7.52
N VAL A 179 -5.08 -2.48 6.56
CA VAL A 179 -6.04 -3.56 6.78
C VAL A 179 -5.46 -4.80 6.13
N LYS A 180 -5.48 -5.93 6.83
CA LYS A 180 -4.91 -7.19 6.36
C LYS A 180 -5.95 -8.30 6.45
N SER A 181 -5.93 -9.19 5.47
CA SER A 181 -6.72 -10.42 5.45
C SER A 181 -5.80 -11.61 5.22
N GLU A 182 -5.40 -12.25 6.31
CA GLU A 182 -4.47 -13.40 6.34
C GLU A 182 -5.08 -14.64 5.64
N ASP A 183 -6.41 -14.77 5.58
CA ASP A 183 -7.06 -15.91 4.89
C ASP A 183 -6.88 -15.89 3.35
N ILE A 184 -6.49 -14.76 2.78
CA ILE A 184 -6.33 -14.54 1.32
C ILE A 184 -5.06 -13.76 1.00
N ASP A 185 -4.11 -13.72 1.94
CA ASP A 185 -2.81 -13.06 1.80
C ASP A 185 -2.87 -11.65 1.21
N GLU A 186 -3.74 -10.81 1.78
CA GLU A 186 -4.01 -9.47 1.25
C GLU A 186 -3.73 -8.38 2.28
N ILE A 187 -3.07 -7.30 1.84
CA ILE A 187 -2.87 -6.09 2.65
C ILE A 187 -3.19 -4.81 1.87
N GLU A 188 -3.94 -3.92 2.51
CA GLU A 188 -4.46 -2.69 1.91
C GLU A 188 -4.07 -1.45 2.72
N ALA A 189 -3.94 -0.31 2.01
CA ALA A 189 -3.74 1.00 2.62
C ALA A 189 -4.32 2.14 1.77
N ASP A 190 -4.83 3.17 2.46
CA ASP A 190 -5.14 4.45 1.85
C ASP A 190 -3.87 5.29 1.67
N LEU A 191 -3.64 5.76 0.44
CA LEU A 191 -2.50 6.58 0.07
C LEU A 191 -2.93 8.04 -0.10
N ASN A 192 -2.23 8.94 0.59
CA ASN A 192 -2.40 10.40 0.46
C ASN A 192 -1.38 11.04 -0.51
N GLY A 193 -0.50 10.24 -1.11
CA GLY A 193 0.39 10.71 -2.16
C GLY A 193 1.34 9.64 -2.69
N PHE A 194 2.19 10.02 -3.63
CA PHE A 194 3.13 9.10 -4.28
C PHE A 194 4.56 9.25 -3.78
N SER A 195 5.20 8.10 -3.60
CA SER A 195 6.57 7.93 -3.13
C SER A 195 6.98 6.45 -3.28
N ARG A 196 7.87 5.94 -2.43
CA ARG A 196 8.20 4.51 -2.34
C ARG A 196 7.40 3.85 -1.21
N TYR A 197 7.04 2.59 -1.40
CA TYR A 197 6.26 1.78 -0.46
C TYR A 197 6.83 0.37 -0.37
N ALA A 198 6.65 -0.30 0.77
CA ALA A 198 7.04 -1.68 0.98
C ALA A 198 6.17 -2.36 2.04
N ILE A 199 6.10 -3.69 2.04
CA ILE A 199 5.63 -4.47 3.18
C ILE A 199 6.82 -4.77 4.10
N ALA A 200 6.68 -4.48 5.40
CA ALA A 200 7.72 -4.72 6.40
C ALA A 200 7.18 -4.81 7.83
N TYR A 201 8.00 -5.30 8.76
CA TYR A 201 7.72 -5.37 10.20
C TYR A 201 8.85 -4.82 11.08
#